data_AF-A0A3L7A8E0-F1
#
_entry.id   AF-A0A3L7A8E0-F1
#
_cell.length_a   1.000
_cell.length_b   1.000
_cell.length_c   1.000
_cell.angle_alpha   90.00
_cell.angle_beta   90.00
_cell.angle_gamma   90.00
#
_symmetry.space_group_name_H-M   'P 1'
#
loop_
_entity.id
_entity.type
_entity.pdbx_description
1 polymer ?
#
loop_
_entity_poly.entity_id
_entity_poly.type
_entity_poly.pdbx_seq_one_letter_code
_entity_poly.pdbx_strand_id
1 'polypeptide(L)'
;MRVKISALAAVVASVLALGTLTSCTGGSAALERNGKTWTVQNRDSFALEDAATALYLSTQTRDHAKGRGIGYVVLSNGKSERVFRTAGMDVARLAWDDSGLFFSDRDNDYLVNERVTVIPSKKPDLQQALFALGGGSFVGLFNEGYTDDGYAEVVVESDGARSVHSTVEGSYSVTANCDGTLYGVSAPTGKYEGLAGEWTRDSGGDGLHGTHAAAAVRCTETR
;
A
#
# COMPACT_ATOMS: atom_id res chain seq x y z
N MET A 1 33.08 54.88 -58.93
CA MET A 1 33.29 54.13 -57.67
C MET A 1 33.36 52.65 -58.05
N ARG A 2 34.52 52.01 -57.84
CA ARG A 2 34.75 50.58 -58.12
C ARG A 2 33.99 49.73 -57.10
N VAL A 3 33.38 48.62 -57.52
CA VAL A 3 33.61 47.25 -56.98
C VAL A 3 33.09 46.24 -58.02
N LYS A 4 33.97 45.33 -58.44
CA LYS A 4 33.66 44.06 -59.12
C LYS A 4 33.32 43.03 -58.04
N ILE A 5 32.55 41.99 -58.34
CA ILE A 5 32.94 40.57 -58.18
C ILE A 5 31.77 39.67 -58.59
N SER A 6 32.15 38.67 -59.35
CA SER A 6 31.38 37.64 -60.00
C SER A 6 31.10 36.43 -59.07
N ALA A 7 30.08 35.66 -59.45
CA ALA A 7 30.10 34.20 -59.56
C ALA A 7 29.57 33.29 -58.43
N LEU A 8 29.24 32.07 -58.91
CA LEU A 8 28.87 30.79 -58.28
C LEU A 8 27.42 30.68 -57.74
N ALA A 9 26.51 29.90 -58.31
CA ALA A 9 26.52 28.50 -58.78
C ALA A 9 26.71 27.44 -57.67
N ALA A 10 25.62 26.69 -57.44
CA ALA A 10 25.53 25.32 -56.91
C ALA A 10 25.99 25.11 -55.44
N VAL A 11 25.44 24.26 -54.60
CA VAL A 11 24.91 22.89 -54.75
C VAL A 11 23.94 22.62 -53.59
N VAL A 12 22.87 21.90 -53.89
CA VAL A 12 21.93 21.27 -52.95
C VAL A 12 22.68 20.32 -52.02
N ALA A 13 22.58 20.53 -50.71
CA ALA A 13 22.94 19.55 -49.70
C ALA A 13 21.94 19.63 -48.54
N SER A 14 20.69 19.25 -48.81
CA SER A 14 19.70 18.96 -47.78
C SER A 14 19.99 17.57 -47.21
N VAL A 15 20.94 17.49 -46.28
CA VAL A 15 21.17 16.29 -45.48
C VAL A 15 20.00 16.15 -44.51
N LEU A 16 19.28 15.03 -44.64
CA LEU A 16 18.32 14.52 -43.69
C LEU A 16 18.91 14.56 -42.27
N ALA A 17 18.50 15.53 -41.46
CA ALA A 17 18.62 15.45 -40.01
C ALA A 17 17.44 14.63 -39.47
N LEU A 18 17.39 13.33 -39.81
CA LEU A 18 16.67 12.33 -39.02
C LEU A 18 17.55 11.99 -37.79
N GLY A 19 17.72 12.97 -36.92
CA GLY A 19 18.37 12.83 -35.63
C GLY A 19 17.32 12.42 -34.61
N THR A 20 17.14 11.11 -34.47
CA THR A 20 16.46 10.39 -33.38
C THR A 20 16.09 11.25 -32.18
N LEU A 21 14.80 11.60 -32.07
CA LEU A 21 14.18 11.84 -30.78
C LEU A 21 14.21 10.51 -30.02
N THR A 22 15.31 10.24 -29.32
CA THR A 22 15.34 9.23 -28.27
C THR A 22 14.40 9.74 -27.20
N SER A 23 13.12 9.39 -27.36
CA SER A 23 12.11 9.50 -26.31
C SER A 23 12.72 8.92 -25.05
N CYS A 24 12.81 9.75 -24.01
CA CYS A 24 13.05 9.33 -22.64
C CYS A 24 11.88 8.42 -22.22
N THR A 25 11.85 7.21 -22.73
CA THR A 25 11.08 6.13 -22.14
C THR A 25 11.83 5.80 -20.86
N GLY A 26 11.40 6.40 -19.76
CA GLY A 26 11.81 5.95 -18.43
C GLY A 26 11.55 4.46 -18.38
N GLY A 27 12.62 3.66 -18.46
CA GLY A 27 12.54 2.23 -18.67
C GLY A 27 11.63 1.63 -17.62
N SER A 28 10.52 1.03 -18.04
CA SER A 28 9.68 0.22 -17.17
C SER A 28 10.58 -0.82 -16.54
N ALA A 29 10.69 -0.80 -15.21
CA ALA A 29 11.46 -1.82 -14.50
C ALA A 29 10.88 -3.19 -14.86
N ALA A 30 11.73 -4.14 -15.19
CA ALA A 30 11.33 -5.52 -15.43
C ALA A 30 11.45 -6.29 -14.10
N LEU A 31 10.42 -7.03 -13.73
CA LEU A 31 10.53 -8.07 -12.71
C LEU A 31 10.82 -9.38 -13.43
N GLU A 32 11.97 -10.01 -13.15
CA GLU A 32 12.33 -11.29 -13.74
C GLU A 32 12.41 -12.38 -12.66
N ARG A 33 11.71 -13.49 -12.88
CA ARG A 33 11.80 -14.66 -12.01
C ARG A 33 11.51 -15.93 -12.77
N ASN A 34 12.39 -16.93 -12.63
CA ASN A 34 12.26 -18.24 -13.30
C ASN A 34 12.06 -18.14 -14.83
N GLY A 35 12.73 -17.19 -15.48
CA GLY A 35 12.62 -16.97 -16.93
C GLY A 35 11.32 -16.31 -17.39
N LYS A 36 10.42 -15.93 -16.47
CA LYS A 36 9.28 -15.07 -16.75
C LYS A 36 9.64 -13.62 -16.43
N THR A 37 9.38 -12.74 -17.40
CA THR A 37 9.59 -11.30 -17.27
C THR A 37 8.23 -10.61 -17.25
N TRP A 38 7.98 -9.81 -16.21
CA TRP A 38 6.84 -8.92 -16.12
C TRP A 38 7.28 -7.48 -16.29
N THR A 39 6.55 -6.74 -17.12
CA THR A 39 6.69 -5.28 -17.21
C THR A 39 6.02 -4.64 -16.00
N VAL A 40 6.78 -3.91 -15.18
CA VAL A 40 6.20 -3.11 -14.09
C VAL A 40 5.54 -1.87 -14.70
N GLN A 41 4.24 -1.76 -14.49
CA GLN A 41 3.43 -0.63 -14.92
C GLN A 41 3.61 0.56 -13.98
N ASN A 42 3.48 1.75 -14.56
CA ASN A 42 3.44 2.99 -13.79
C ASN A 42 1.99 3.28 -13.34
N ARG A 43 1.81 4.31 -12.52
CA ARG A 43 0.51 4.71 -11.99
C ARG A 43 -0.55 5.02 -13.06
N ASP A 44 -0.12 5.50 -14.23
CA ASP A 44 -1.01 5.96 -15.30
C ASP A 44 -1.47 4.79 -16.20
N SER A 45 -0.85 3.61 -16.06
CA SER A 45 -1.12 2.41 -16.87
C SER A 45 -1.57 1.20 -16.04
N PHE A 46 -1.59 1.30 -14.71
CA PHE A 46 -2.08 0.27 -13.82
C PHE A 46 -3.52 0.58 -13.39
N ALA A 47 -4.44 -0.32 -13.72
CA ALA A 47 -5.88 -0.18 -13.52
C ALA A 47 -6.51 -1.55 -13.26
N LEU A 48 -7.71 -1.58 -12.67
CA LEU A 48 -8.44 -2.82 -12.41
C LEU A 48 -8.93 -3.48 -13.70
N GLU A 49 -9.60 -2.73 -14.57
CA GLU A 49 -10.24 -3.24 -15.80
C GLU A 49 -10.97 -4.59 -15.57
N ASP A 50 -10.46 -5.68 -16.15
CA ASP A 50 -10.99 -7.04 -16.11
C ASP A 50 -10.36 -7.94 -15.03
N ALA A 51 -9.64 -7.36 -14.07
CA ALA A 51 -8.97 -8.12 -13.02
C ALA A 51 -9.99 -8.92 -12.20
N ALA A 52 -9.78 -10.23 -12.11
CA ALA A 52 -10.56 -11.14 -11.29
C ALA A 52 -9.85 -11.49 -9.97
N THR A 53 -8.56 -11.18 -9.86
CA THR A 53 -7.75 -11.50 -8.68
C THR A 53 -6.66 -10.45 -8.48
N ALA A 54 -6.36 -10.17 -7.21
CA ALA A 54 -5.27 -9.31 -6.79
C ALA A 54 -4.39 -10.02 -5.75
N LEU A 55 -3.08 -9.82 -5.84
CA LEU A 55 -2.09 -10.36 -4.91
C LEU A 55 -1.12 -9.25 -4.50
N TYR A 56 -0.79 -9.18 -3.21
CA TYR A 56 0.33 -8.36 -2.74
C TYR A 56 1.51 -9.26 -2.41
N LEU A 57 2.64 -9.01 -3.06
CA LEU A 57 3.91 -9.68 -2.81
C LEU A 57 4.88 -8.70 -2.16
N SER A 58 5.30 -8.96 -0.92
CA SER A 58 6.35 -8.18 -0.27
C SER A 58 7.33 -9.07 0.45
N THR A 59 8.54 -8.55 0.65
CA THR A 59 9.49 -9.11 1.60
C THR A 59 8.88 -9.12 3.00
N GLN A 60 9.18 -10.13 3.80
CA GLN A 60 8.72 -10.21 5.20
C GLN A 60 9.71 -9.48 6.14
N THR A 61 9.26 -9.17 7.36
CA THR A 61 9.89 -8.31 8.39
C THR A 61 11.43 -8.33 8.48
N ARG A 62 12.09 -9.51 8.40
CA ARG A 62 13.57 -9.60 8.49
C ARG A 62 14.31 -8.82 7.40
N ASP A 63 13.68 -8.59 6.26
CA ASP A 63 14.28 -7.88 5.13
C ASP A 63 13.88 -6.40 5.07
N HIS A 64 12.75 -6.01 5.69
CA HIS A 64 12.34 -4.60 5.82
C HIS A 64 13.26 -3.82 6.75
N ALA A 65 13.67 -4.42 7.88
CA ALA A 65 14.63 -3.84 8.82
C ALA A 65 16.00 -3.48 8.20
N LYS A 66 16.29 -3.98 6.98
CA LYS A 66 17.52 -3.68 6.22
C LYS A 66 17.33 -2.63 5.14
N GLY A 67 16.18 -1.95 5.10
CA GLY A 67 15.88 -0.93 4.08
C GLY A 67 15.64 -1.49 2.68
N ARG A 68 15.39 -2.81 2.55
CA ARG A 68 15.22 -3.50 1.25
C ARG A 68 13.78 -3.83 0.90
N GLY A 69 12.83 -3.27 1.63
CA GLY A 69 11.40 -3.49 1.43
C GLY A 69 10.93 -3.01 0.08
N ILE A 70 10.77 -3.93 -0.88
CA ILE A 70 10.06 -3.68 -2.13
C ILE A 70 8.81 -4.55 -2.09
N GLY A 71 7.70 -3.99 -2.57
CA GLY A 71 6.48 -4.74 -2.78
C GLY A 71 6.02 -4.68 -4.22
N TYR A 72 5.11 -5.58 -4.56
CA TYR A 72 4.42 -5.61 -5.83
C TYR A 72 2.95 -5.94 -5.60
N VAL A 73 2.07 -5.20 -6.25
CA VAL A 73 0.68 -5.59 -6.43
C VAL A 73 0.54 -6.18 -7.81
N VAL A 74 -0.06 -7.37 -7.88
CA VAL A 74 -0.30 -8.10 -9.14
C VAL A 74 -1.79 -8.22 -9.34
N LEU A 75 -2.29 -7.75 -10.48
CA LEU A 75 -3.65 -7.97 -10.94
C LEU A 75 -3.65 -9.04 -12.02
N SER A 76 -4.62 -9.94 -11.99
CA SER A 76 -4.79 -10.96 -13.02
C SER A 76 -6.24 -11.20 -13.38
N ASN A 77 -6.48 -11.48 -14.66
CA ASN A 77 -7.75 -12.00 -15.21
C ASN A 77 -7.68 -13.52 -15.49
N GLY A 78 -6.60 -14.20 -15.06
CA GLY A 78 -6.31 -15.61 -15.33
C GLY A 78 -5.60 -15.90 -16.67
N LYS A 79 -5.44 -14.91 -17.55
CA LYS A 79 -4.74 -15.02 -18.85
C LYS A 79 -3.51 -14.11 -18.94
N SER A 80 -3.59 -12.94 -18.34
CA SER A 80 -2.53 -11.95 -18.26
C SER A 80 -2.36 -11.46 -16.83
N GLU A 81 -1.17 -10.91 -16.56
CA GLU A 81 -0.87 -10.25 -15.30
C GLU A 81 -0.38 -8.82 -15.54
N ARG A 82 -0.77 -7.94 -14.63
CA ARG A 82 -0.32 -6.55 -14.53
C ARG A 82 0.37 -6.38 -13.19
N VAL A 83 1.49 -5.67 -13.17
CA VAL A 83 2.34 -5.56 -11.97
C VAL A 83 2.61 -4.11 -11.66
N PHE A 84 2.35 -3.70 -10.42
CA PHE A 84 2.67 -2.38 -9.90
C PHE A 84 3.66 -2.50 -8.75
N ARG A 85 4.70 -1.67 -8.74
CA ARG A 85 5.74 -1.69 -7.70
C ARG A 85 5.41 -0.72 -6.57
N THR A 86 5.65 -1.15 -5.33
CA THR A 86 5.41 -0.38 -4.10
C THR A 86 6.68 -0.31 -3.24
N ALA A 87 6.65 0.52 -2.19
CA ALA A 87 7.67 0.57 -1.14
C ALA A 87 7.60 -0.62 -0.18
N GLY A 88 6.72 -1.60 -0.44
CA GLY A 88 6.55 -2.79 0.39
C GLY A 88 5.79 -2.56 1.70
N MET A 89 5.26 -3.63 2.26
CA MET A 89 4.53 -3.68 3.52
C MET A 89 4.59 -5.11 4.04
N ASP A 90 4.88 -5.29 5.32
CA ASP A 90 4.82 -6.59 5.96
C ASP A 90 3.37 -6.97 6.25
N VAL A 91 3.05 -8.24 6.05
CA VAL A 91 1.67 -8.76 6.12
C VAL A 91 0.69 -7.93 5.25
N ALA A 92 1.19 -7.39 4.12
CA ALA A 92 0.40 -6.54 3.24
C ALA A 92 -0.95 -7.17 2.87
N ARG A 93 -2.02 -6.49 3.29
CA ARG A 93 -3.41 -6.87 3.02
C ARG A 93 -3.97 -6.04 1.88
N LEU A 94 -4.96 -6.63 1.23
CA LEU A 94 -5.75 -5.99 0.20
C LEU A 94 -7.20 -5.91 0.70
N ALA A 95 -7.89 -4.82 0.38
CA ALA A 95 -9.33 -4.72 0.52
C ALA A 95 -9.93 -4.35 -0.85
N TRP A 96 -11.10 -4.86 -1.18
CA TRP A 96 -11.71 -4.65 -2.49
C TRP A 96 -13.22 -4.51 -2.32
N ASP A 97 -13.78 -3.42 -2.82
CA ASP A 97 -15.22 -3.19 -2.95
C ASP A 97 -15.59 -2.63 -4.35
N ASP A 98 -16.84 -2.18 -4.52
CA ASP A 98 -17.33 -1.63 -5.80
C ASP A 98 -16.60 -0.34 -6.24
N SER A 99 -15.92 0.35 -5.32
CA SER A 99 -15.13 1.56 -5.59
C SER A 99 -13.75 1.23 -6.16
N GLY A 100 -13.22 0.05 -5.85
CA GLY A 100 -11.94 -0.44 -6.35
C GLY A 100 -11.15 -1.27 -5.35
N LEU A 101 -9.86 -1.43 -5.65
CA LEU A 101 -8.89 -2.15 -4.84
C LEU A 101 -8.08 -1.17 -4.00
N PHE A 102 -8.04 -1.42 -2.70
CA PHE A 102 -7.27 -0.68 -1.72
C PHE A 102 -6.06 -1.48 -1.26
N PHE A 103 -4.94 -0.79 -1.12
CA PHE A 103 -3.75 -1.32 -0.48
C PHE A 103 -2.89 -0.19 0.08
N SER A 104 -1.94 -0.56 0.93
CA SER A 104 -0.98 0.38 1.50
C SER A 104 0.45 -0.13 1.32
N ASP A 105 1.38 0.82 1.27
CA ASP A 105 2.77 0.57 1.57
C ASP A 105 3.24 1.50 2.71
N ARG A 106 4.54 1.47 3.02
CA ARG A 106 5.12 2.25 4.12
C ARG A 106 4.99 3.76 3.95
N ASP A 107 4.85 4.22 2.72
CA ASP A 107 4.91 5.63 2.38
C ASP A 107 3.55 6.16 1.89
N ASN A 108 2.68 5.31 1.35
CA ASN A 108 1.43 5.73 0.71
C ASN A 108 0.28 4.73 0.89
N ASP A 109 -0.91 5.28 0.72
CA ASP A 109 -2.16 4.60 0.52
C ASP A 109 -2.57 4.65 -0.96
N TYR A 110 -3.24 3.59 -1.42
CA TYR A 110 -3.58 3.43 -2.83
C TYR A 110 -5.03 3.02 -3.00
N LEU A 111 -5.68 3.63 -3.99
CA LEU A 111 -6.95 3.19 -4.56
C LEU A 111 -6.75 2.96 -6.05
N VAL A 112 -7.04 1.74 -6.51
CA VAL A 112 -6.98 1.38 -7.93
C VAL A 112 -8.37 1.12 -8.45
N ASN A 113 -8.74 1.88 -9.49
CA ASN A 113 -9.95 1.68 -10.27
C ASN A 113 -9.63 1.80 -11.78
N GLU A 114 -10.06 2.86 -12.45
CA GLU A 114 -9.62 3.22 -13.81
C GLU A 114 -8.15 3.64 -13.86
N ARG A 115 -7.59 4.08 -12.73
CA ARG A 115 -6.19 4.44 -12.55
C ARG A 115 -5.76 4.26 -11.10
N VAL A 116 -4.47 4.42 -10.82
CA VAL A 116 -3.96 4.48 -9.45
C VAL A 116 -4.08 5.89 -8.89
N THR A 117 -4.85 6.04 -7.82
CA THR A 117 -4.77 7.19 -6.91
C THR A 117 -3.75 6.87 -5.82
N VAL A 118 -2.80 7.78 -5.61
CA VAL A 118 -1.74 7.66 -4.59
C VAL A 118 -1.93 8.75 -3.56
N ILE A 119 -2.03 8.36 -2.29
CA ILE A 119 -2.29 9.23 -1.16
C ILE A 119 -1.09 9.14 -0.21
N PRO A 120 -0.29 10.20 -0.05
CA PRO A 120 0.85 10.18 0.85
C PRO A 120 0.43 9.85 2.28
N SER A 121 1.08 8.88 2.89
CA SER A 121 0.71 8.37 4.21
C SER A 121 1.86 7.56 4.85
N LYS A 122 2.88 8.25 5.38
CA LYS A 122 4.00 7.62 6.10
C LYS A 122 3.52 6.87 7.34
N LYS A 123 3.74 5.56 7.42
CA LYS A 123 3.22 4.69 8.51
C LYS A 123 4.17 3.53 8.85
N PRO A 124 3.91 2.79 9.94
CA PRO A 124 4.67 1.58 10.27
C PRO A 124 4.58 0.52 9.17
N ASP A 125 5.58 -0.34 9.13
CA ASP A 125 5.77 -1.28 8.02
C ASP A 125 5.09 -2.64 8.20
N LEU A 126 4.32 -2.84 9.27
CA LEU A 126 3.59 -4.08 9.52
C LEU A 126 2.09 -3.81 9.56
N GLN A 127 1.35 -4.35 8.60
CA GLN A 127 -0.10 -4.17 8.48
C GLN A 127 -0.85 -5.36 9.08
N GLN A 128 -1.62 -5.11 10.14
CA GLN A 128 -2.43 -6.15 10.76
C GLN A 128 -3.82 -6.26 10.16
N ALA A 129 -4.39 -5.14 9.70
CA ALA A 129 -5.74 -5.10 9.15
C ALA A 129 -5.89 -4.08 8.03
N LEU A 130 -6.83 -4.34 7.12
CA LEU A 130 -7.28 -3.42 6.10
C LEU A 130 -8.73 -3.75 5.74
N PHE A 131 -9.61 -2.74 5.79
CA PHE A 131 -11.03 -2.88 5.47
C PHE A 131 -11.48 -1.75 4.57
N ALA A 132 -12.16 -2.09 3.48
CA ALA A 132 -12.89 -1.11 2.68
C ALA A 132 -14.12 -0.62 3.46
N LEU A 133 -14.41 0.67 3.36
CA LEU A 133 -15.55 1.32 4.02
C LEU A 133 -16.64 1.75 3.04
N GLY A 134 -16.46 1.50 1.74
CA GLY A 134 -17.32 2.04 0.68
C GLY A 134 -16.92 3.45 0.26
N GLY A 135 -17.41 3.87 -0.90
CA GLY A 135 -17.24 5.25 -1.40
C GLY A 135 -15.78 5.66 -1.64
N GLY A 136 -14.90 4.71 -1.91
CA GLY A 136 -13.46 4.98 -2.07
C GLY A 136 -12.69 5.18 -0.75
N SER A 137 -13.31 4.87 0.40
CA SER A 137 -12.70 5.00 1.73
C SER A 137 -12.27 3.65 2.29
N PHE A 138 -11.25 3.65 3.15
CA PHE A 138 -10.79 2.46 3.85
C PHE A 138 -10.15 2.78 5.20
N VAL A 139 -10.05 1.78 6.06
CA VAL A 139 -9.31 1.85 7.33
C VAL A 139 -8.30 0.71 7.41
N GLY A 140 -7.09 1.03 7.86
CA GLY A 140 -6.02 0.07 8.12
C GLY A 140 -5.48 0.19 9.53
N LEU A 141 -4.93 -0.91 10.04
CA LEU A 141 -4.27 -0.98 11.35
C LEU A 141 -2.83 -1.44 11.17
N PHE A 142 -1.90 -0.64 11.68
CA PHE A 142 -0.47 -0.80 11.47
C PHE A 142 0.26 -0.90 12.81
N ASN A 143 1.20 -1.82 12.91
CA ASN A 143 1.88 -2.12 14.15
C ASN A 143 3.10 -1.21 14.36
N GLU A 144 3.05 -0.35 15.38
CA GLU A 144 4.21 0.46 15.80
C GLU A 144 5.14 -0.37 16.69
N GLY A 145 4.58 -1.29 17.46
CA GLY A 145 5.31 -2.12 18.40
C GLY A 145 5.37 -1.49 19.80
N TYR A 146 6.44 -1.77 20.54
CA TYR A 146 6.64 -1.19 21.88
C TYR A 146 7.17 0.25 21.79
N THR A 147 6.48 1.14 22.50
CA THR A 147 6.85 2.54 22.73
C THR A 147 7.11 2.78 24.22
N ASP A 148 7.50 4.00 24.59
CA ASP A 148 7.69 4.38 26.01
C ASP A 148 6.39 4.26 26.83
N ASP A 149 5.22 4.40 26.19
CA ASP A 149 3.90 4.34 26.82
C ASP A 149 3.25 2.95 26.75
N GLY A 150 4.01 1.94 26.30
CA GLY A 150 3.55 0.58 26.09
C GLY A 150 3.39 0.23 24.61
N TYR A 151 2.64 -0.85 24.34
CA TYR A 151 2.44 -1.29 22.97
C TYR A 151 1.45 -0.39 22.24
N ALA A 152 1.79 0.02 21.02
CA ALA A 152 1.00 0.92 20.21
C ALA A 152 0.78 0.39 18.78
N GLU A 153 -0.33 0.84 18.21
CA GLU A 153 -0.67 0.67 16.81
C GLU A 153 -1.14 2.00 16.23
N VAL A 154 -1.11 2.10 14.91
CA VAL A 154 -1.55 3.26 14.15
C VAL A 154 -2.75 2.86 13.33
N VAL A 155 -3.91 3.43 13.65
CA VAL A 155 -5.09 3.40 12.77
C VAL A 155 -4.88 4.44 11.69
N VAL A 156 -5.00 4.04 10.42
CA VAL A 156 -5.02 4.97 9.30
C VAL A 156 -6.37 4.90 8.62
N GLU A 157 -7.06 6.03 8.58
CA GLU A 157 -8.33 6.22 7.87
C GLU A 157 -8.05 7.02 6.61
N SER A 158 -8.46 6.50 5.45
CA SER A 158 -8.32 7.17 4.17
C SER A 158 -9.67 7.40 3.52
N ASP A 159 -9.91 8.61 3.03
CA ASP A 159 -11.14 9.01 2.33
C ASP A 159 -11.01 9.01 0.80
N GLY A 160 -9.92 8.42 0.29
CA GLY A 160 -9.59 8.41 -1.14
C GLY A 160 -8.89 9.69 -1.64
N ALA A 161 -8.80 10.73 -0.82
CA ALA A 161 -8.05 11.95 -1.13
C ALA A 161 -6.94 12.23 -0.11
N ARG A 162 -7.15 11.89 1.15
CA ARG A 162 -6.21 12.08 2.25
C ARG A 162 -6.27 10.90 3.21
N SER A 163 -5.21 10.75 3.99
CA SER A 163 -5.13 9.79 5.09
C SER A 163 -4.88 10.50 6.41
N VAL A 164 -5.57 10.07 7.47
CA VAL A 164 -5.44 10.56 8.85
C VAL A 164 -5.01 9.42 9.75
N HIS A 165 -4.15 9.73 10.72
CA HIS A 165 -3.46 8.75 11.55
C HIS A 165 -3.85 8.97 13.01
N SER A 166 -4.21 7.89 13.68
CA SER A 166 -4.54 7.89 15.11
C SER A 166 -3.78 6.77 15.80
N THR A 167 -2.96 7.12 16.79
CA THR A 167 -2.29 6.12 17.62
C THR A 167 -3.29 5.53 18.61
N VAL A 168 -3.32 4.20 18.70
CA VAL A 168 -4.14 3.44 19.65
C VAL A 168 -3.27 2.52 20.49
N GLU A 169 -3.64 2.37 21.75
CA GLU A 169 -2.96 1.50 22.71
C GLU A 169 -3.38 0.03 22.54
N GLY A 170 -2.41 -0.88 22.62
CA GLY A 170 -2.62 -2.32 22.57
C GLY A 170 -2.10 -2.98 21.29
N SER A 171 -2.04 -4.32 21.31
CA SER A 171 -1.66 -5.16 20.16
C SER A 171 -2.89 -5.91 19.63
N TYR A 172 -3.52 -5.40 18.57
CA TYR A 172 -4.82 -5.89 18.11
C TYR A 172 -4.68 -7.04 17.11
N SER A 173 -4.48 -8.24 17.63
CA SER A 173 -4.28 -9.43 16.81
C SER A 173 -5.54 -9.90 16.06
N VAL A 174 -6.73 -9.52 16.54
CA VAL A 174 -8.02 -9.85 15.91
C VAL A 174 -8.79 -8.57 15.69
N THR A 175 -9.22 -8.33 14.46
CA THR A 175 -9.99 -7.15 14.07
C THR A 175 -11.17 -7.53 13.18
N ALA A 176 -12.25 -6.76 13.28
CA ALA A 176 -13.43 -6.90 12.43
C ALA A 176 -14.04 -5.53 12.17
N ASN A 177 -14.56 -5.33 10.96
CA ASN A 177 -15.41 -4.18 10.64
C ASN A 177 -16.88 -4.62 10.65
N CYS A 178 -17.71 -3.93 11.42
CA CYS A 178 -19.16 -4.10 11.38
C CYS A 178 -19.82 -2.73 11.25
N ASP A 179 -20.51 -2.50 10.13
CA ASP A 179 -21.23 -1.27 9.82
C ASP A 179 -20.35 0.00 10.00
N GLY A 180 -19.12 -0.05 9.47
CA GLY A 180 -18.18 1.06 9.52
C GLY A 180 -17.48 1.24 10.87
N THR A 181 -17.79 0.40 11.87
CA THR A 181 -17.07 0.40 13.15
C THR A 181 -16.00 -0.68 13.17
N LEU A 182 -14.76 -0.29 13.52
CA LEU A 182 -13.65 -1.21 13.69
C LEU A 182 -13.62 -1.74 15.13
N TYR A 183 -13.83 -3.04 15.28
CA TYR A 183 -13.68 -3.76 16.54
C TYR A 183 -12.34 -4.47 16.56
N GLY A 184 -11.68 -4.45 17.72
CA GLY A 184 -10.44 -5.16 17.93
C GLY A 184 -10.41 -5.87 19.27
N VAL A 185 -9.68 -6.99 19.33
CA VAL A 185 -9.32 -7.65 20.58
C VAL A 185 -7.81 -7.55 20.74
N SER A 186 -7.39 -6.95 21.85
CA SER A 186 -5.99 -6.83 22.24
C SER A 186 -5.80 -7.24 23.69
N ALA A 187 -4.57 -7.65 24.02
CA ALA A 187 -4.15 -7.61 25.41
C ALA A 187 -4.05 -6.13 25.84
N PRO A 188 -4.59 -5.74 27.01
CA PRO A 188 -4.39 -4.39 27.48
C PRO A 188 -2.90 -4.19 27.77
N THR A 189 -2.37 -3.03 27.39
CA THR A 189 -0.97 -2.65 27.60
C THR A 189 -0.92 -1.32 28.33
N GLY A 190 0.26 -0.72 28.48
CA GLY A 190 0.42 0.66 28.95
C GLY A 190 -0.28 0.93 30.28
N LYS A 191 -1.04 2.02 30.35
CA LYS A 191 -1.73 2.44 31.59
C LYS A 191 -2.87 1.49 32.01
N TYR A 192 -3.28 0.58 31.13
CA TYR A 192 -4.32 -0.41 31.39
C TYR A 192 -3.75 -1.82 31.60
N GLU A 193 -2.44 -2.02 31.56
CA GLU A 193 -1.80 -3.33 31.72
C GLU A 193 -2.22 -4.02 33.03
N GLY A 194 -2.36 -3.25 34.12
CA GLY A 194 -2.82 -3.76 35.42
C GLY A 194 -4.29 -4.21 35.46
N LEU A 195 -5.06 -4.01 34.37
CA LEU A 195 -6.42 -4.54 34.21
C LEU A 195 -6.44 -5.89 33.50
N ALA A 196 -5.31 -6.35 32.95
CA ALA A 196 -5.18 -7.74 32.51
C ALA A 196 -5.29 -8.65 33.74
N GLY A 197 -6.40 -9.38 33.86
CA GLY A 197 -6.50 -10.45 34.85
C GLY A 197 -5.34 -11.44 34.69
N GLU A 198 -4.76 -11.89 35.79
CA GLU A 198 -3.68 -12.87 35.81
C GLU A 198 -4.18 -14.20 35.19
N TRP A 199 -3.48 -14.70 34.17
CA TRP A 199 -3.79 -15.99 33.55
C TRP A 199 -3.45 -17.13 34.51
N THR A 200 -4.41 -17.55 35.35
CA THR A 200 -4.29 -18.83 36.01
C THR A 200 -4.74 -19.92 35.03
N ARG A 201 -3.76 -20.67 34.52
CA ARG A 201 -4.02 -21.89 33.76
C ARG A 201 -4.62 -22.91 34.74
N ASP A 202 -5.94 -22.95 34.84
CA ASP A 202 -6.59 -24.01 35.57
C ASP A 202 -6.30 -25.32 34.85
N SER A 203 -5.61 -26.24 35.52
CA SER A 203 -5.06 -27.47 34.93
C SER A 203 -6.12 -28.55 34.68
N GLY A 204 -7.41 -28.18 34.62
CA GLY A 204 -8.51 -29.14 34.68
C GLY A 204 -9.87 -28.72 34.13
N GLY A 205 -9.99 -27.87 33.10
CA GLY A 205 -11.31 -27.63 32.47
C GLY A 205 -11.29 -26.79 31.20
N ASP A 206 -12.03 -27.25 30.19
CA ASP A 206 -12.14 -26.73 28.82
C ASP A 206 -12.79 -25.33 28.72
N GLY A 207 -12.08 -24.27 29.11
CA GLY A 207 -12.54 -22.90 28.89
C GLY A 207 -11.46 -21.83 29.04
N LEU A 208 -11.20 -21.08 27.96
CA LEU A 208 -10.51 -19.79 28.04
C LEU A 208 -11.49 -18.76 28.59
N HIS A 209 -11.44 -18.48 29.89
CA HIS A 209 -12.21 -17.40 30.51
C HIS A 209 -11.27 -16.25 30.87
N GLY A 210 -11.17 -15.28 29.95
CA GLY A 210 -10.55 -13.97 30.21
C GLY A 210 -11.50 -12.88 29.72
N THR A 211 -11.91 -11.98 30.62
CA THR A 211 -12.63 -10.75 30.26
C THR A 211 -11.64 -9.81 29.58
N HIS A 212 -11.51 -9.90 28.26
CA HIS A 212 -10.78 -8.90 27.50
C HIS A 212 -11.58 -7.60 27.44
N ALA A 213 -10.90 -6.48 27.63
CA ALA A 213 -11.42 -5.18 27.23
C ALA A 213 -11.51 -5.18 25.69
N ALA A 214 -12.72 -5.35 25.15
CA ALA A 214 -12.97 -5.04 23.76
C ALA A 214 -12.82 -3.51 23.62
N ALA A 215 -11.74 -3.05 22.97
CA ALA A 215 -11.68 -1.67 22.54
C ALA A 215 -12.39 -1.57 21.19
N ALA A 216 -13.48 -0.81 21.14
CA ALA A 216 -14.13 -0.44 19.91
C ALA A 216 -13.55 0.90 19.45
N VAL A 217 -12.92 0.93 18.28
CA VAL A 217 -12.57 2.16 17.61
C VAL A 217 -13.71 2.47 16.64
N ARG A 218 -14.57 3.41 17.02
CA ARG A 218 -15.56 3.94 16.07
C ARG A 218 -14.85 4.84 15.07
N CYS A 219 -14.75 4.38 13.83
CA CYS A 219 -14.51 5.29 12.71
C CYS A 219 -15.73 6.21 12.65
N THR A 220 -15.52 7.51 12.84
CA THR A 220 -16.61 8.48 12.74
C THR A 220 -17.06 8.59 11.30
N GLU A 221 -18.35 8.40 11.04
CA GLU A 221 -18.96 8.70 9.74
C GLU A 221 -18.56 10.11 9.29
N THR A 222 -17.71 10.22 8.27
CA THR A 222 -17.56 11.45 7.51
C THR A 222 -18.82 11.65 6.68
N ARG A 223 -19.61 12.65 7.08
CA ARG A 223 -20.81 13.13 6.37
C ARG A 223 -20.48 13.74 5.02
#